data_AF-A0A6G8I1T0-F1
#
_entry.id   AF-A0A6G8I1T0-F1
#
_cell.length_a   1.000
_cell.length_b   1.000
_cell.length_c   1.000
_cell.angle_alpha   90.00
_cell.angle_beta   90.00
_cell.angle_gamma   90.00
#
_symmetry.space_group_name_H-M   'P 1'
#
loop_
_entity.id
_entity.type
_entity.pdbx_description
1 polymer ?
#
loop_
_entity_poly.entity_id
_entity_poly.type
_entity_poly.pdbx_seq_one_letter_code
_entity_poly.pdbx_strand_id
1 'polypeptide(L)'
;MEEIQQLKNNLDEKILSEFFVNYGNFLKNFTKTVVEDIEKEGAKESDLISRLKISNIQVRDDSRYRSEITTDLENLAVELTNSHISHVDYSRISQLVIDLKSNSKNDDESDISSLSDYIEASKQSLRDLIHKFEQNNTDCSFSAGSLVVLHKIIEHTSLINIQYSNLYESQERELKELLEQIESAKIDLSKITKDFETKSKDFETKSKDFEEKFKSLNVEIISVLGIFASIIFAVFGGVSQLGALGGKLTTTSVSKIFIFVGASSFVLFSVVFMAFAATARLTGRELRSCGCLEKNNGEKCQHKIYERYPIYTISVIISLIILILGVLGNRGVYPVILNILQLMFNNLPNREIIWKILSIWFQMIEKFGML
;
A
#
# COMPACT_ATOMS: atom_id res chain seq x y z
N MET A 1 26.41 28.97 69.44
CA MET A 1 24.99 29.39 69.66
C MET A 1 24.46 30.09 68.41
N GLU A 2 25.16 31.10 67.91
CA GLU A 2 24.79 31.85 66.69
C GLU A 2 24.70 30.96 65.43
N GLU A 3 25.68 30.09 65.19
CA GLU A 3 25.65 29.12 64.07
C GLU A 3 24.53 28.07 64.17
N ILE A 4 24.16 27.66 65.40
CA ILE A 4 23.04 26.72 65.65
C ILE A 4 21.69 27.41 65.42
N GLN A 5 21.59 28.70 65.78
CA GLN A 5 20.42 29.52 65.51
C GLN A 5 20.25 29.76 64.01
N GLN A 6 21.33 30.02 63.27
CA GLN A 6 21.34 30.10 61.80
C GLN A 6 20.90 28.77 61.17
N LEU A 7 21.41 27.63 61.65
CA LEU A 7 20.98 26.30 61.20
C LEU A 7 19.49 26.06 61.43
N LYS A 8 18.96 26.48 62.59
CA LYS A 8 17.53 26.32 62.92
C LYS A 8 16.64 27.21 62.03
N ASN A 9 17.05 28.44 61.74
CA ASN A 9 16.35 29.33 60.81
C ASN A 9 16.45 28.84 59.35
N ASN A 10 17.59 28.26 58.95
CA ASN A 10 17.77 27.60 57.65
C ASN A 10 16.96 26.29 57.52
N LEU A 11 16.33 25.81 58.61
CA LEU A 11 15.40 24.67 58.64
C LEU A 11 13.94 25.13 58.90
N ASP A 12 13.72 26.41 59.13
CA ASP A 12 12.38 26.97 59.34
C ASP A 12 11.74 27.28 57.98
N GLU A 13 10.92 26.34 57.53
CA GLU A 13 10.24 26.35 56.23
C GLU A 13 9.41 27.62 56.00
N LYS A 14 8.92 28.25 57.08
CA LYS A 14 8.10 29.46 57.00
C LYS A 14 8.93 30.70 56.63
N ILE A 15 10.07 30.90 57.29
CA ILE A 15 10.97 32.05 57.05
C ILE A 15 11.58 31.97 55.65
N LEU A 16 12.00 30.77 55.23
CA LEU A 16 12.51 30.54 53.87
C LEU A 16 11.42 30.76 52.82
N SER A 17 10.18 30.34 53.07
CA SER A 17 9.07 30.53 52.13
C SER A 17 8.76 32.01 51.88
N GLU A 18 8.83 32.86 52.92
CA GLU A 18 8.55 34.29 52.83
C GLU A 18 9.62 35.02 51.99
N PHE A 19 10.89 34.72 52.24
CA PHE A 19 12.00 35.24 51.43
C PHE A 19 11.90 34.81 49.96
N PHE A 20 11.61 33.54 49.68
CA PHE A 20 11.50 33.06 48.30
C PHE A 20 10.26 33.60 47.57
N VAL A 21 9.20 33.98 48.28
CA VAL A 21 8.07 34.72 47.69
C VAL A 21 8.51 36.13 47.30
N ASN A 22 9.22 36.84 48.16
CA ASN A 22 9.75 38.17 47.87
C ASN A 22 10.78 38.14 46.74
N TYR A 23 11.66 37.14 46.73
CA TYR A 23 12.60 36.90 45.64
C TYR A 23 11.89 36.53 44.33
N GLY A 24 10.84 35.71 44.38
CA GLY A 24 9.99 35.42 43.23
C GLY A 24 9.29 36.67 42.68
N ASN A 25 8.86 37.59 43.55
CA ASN A 25 8.28 38.88 43.17
C ASN A 25 9.33 39.83 42.58
N PHE A 26 10.54 39.87 43.14
CA PHE A 26 11.69 40.58 42.58
C PHE A 26 11.97 40.10 41.15
N LEU A 27 12.00 38.78 40.94
CA LEU A 27 12.10 38.25 39.58
C LEU A 27 10.90 38.71 38.75
N LYS A 28 9.65 38.51 39.16
CA LYS A 28 8.47 38.99 38.39
C LYS A 28 8.46 40.49 38.05
N ASN A 29 9.21 41.34 38.76
CA ASN A 29 9.32 42.75 38.40
C ASN A 29 10.00 42.96 37.03
N PHE A 30 10.82 42.01 36.52
CA PHE A 30 11.30 42.07 35.13
C PHE A 30 10.13 42.07 34.14
N THR A 31 9.05 41.33 34.44
CA THR A 31 7.88 41.17 33.58
C THR A 31 7.02 42.44 33.57
N LYS A 32 7.01 43.20 34.68
CA LYS A 32 6.27 44.46 34.80
C LYS A 32 6.91 45.60 33.99
N THR A 33 8.23 45.60 33.84
CA THR A 33 8.96 46.56 33.01
C THR A 33 8.74 46.33 31.51
N VAL A 34 8.54 45.07 31.07
CA VAL A 34 8.24 44.74 29.67
C VAL A 34 6.86 45.25 29.26
N VAL A 35 5.86 45.16 30.14
CA VAL A 35 4.47 45.55 29.86
C VAL A 35 4.29 47.09 29.74
N GLU A 36 5.02 47.89 30.53
CA GLU A 36 4.93 49.37 30.43
C GLU A 36 5.55 49.96 29.16
N ASP A 37 6.46 49.23 28.51
CA ASP A 37 7.09 49.65 27.25
C ASP A 37 6.20 49.37 26.03
N ILE A 38 5.37 48.30 26.07
CA ILE A 38 4.40 47.98 25.00
C ILE A 38 3.26 49.02 24.95
N GLU A 39 2.82 49.55 26.10
CA GLU A 39 1.73 50.54 26.14
C GLU A 39 2.15 51.97 25.73
N LYS A 40 3.44 52.31 25.80
CA LYS A 40 3.93 53.65 25.43
C LYS A 40 4.27 53.82 23.94
N GLU A 41 4.60 52.74 23.24
CA GLU A 41 4.87 52.77 21.79
C GLU A 41 3.65 52.33 20.97
N GLY A 42 2.66 53.22 20.85
CA GLY A 42 1.54 53.08 19.92
C GLY A 42 1.97 53.19 18.44
N ALA A 43 2.76 52.24 17.93
CA ALA A 43 3.24 52.22 16.54
C ALA A 43 2.77 50.95 15.81
N LYS A 44 2.23 51.15 14.60
CA LYS A 44 1.66 50.10 13.74
C LYS A 44 2.68 48.99 13.44
N GLU A 45 2.22 47.77 13.66
CA GLU A 45 2.84 46.44 13.54
C GLU A 45 3.67 46.18 12.26
N SER A 46 3.53 46.98 11.20
CA SER A 46 4.20 46.75 9.91
C SER A 46 5.54 47.47 9.69
N ASP A 47 5.96 48.41 10.55
CA ASP A 47 7.24 49.17 10.38
C ASP A 47 8.38 48.68 11.31
N LEU A 48 8.08 47.78 12.25
CA LEU A 48 9.04 47.31 13.28
C LEU A 48 10.02 46.25 12.75
N ILE A 49 9.58 45.36 11.85
CA ILE A 49 10.39 44.24 11.35
C ILE A 49 11.56 44.70 10.46
N SER A 50 11.43 45.86 9.80
CA SER A 50 12.49 46.43 8.96
C SER A 50 13.55 47.23 9.74
N ARG A 51 13.20 47.76 10.92
CA ARG A 51 14.13 48.53 11.78
C ARG A 51 14.90 47.64 12.78
N LEU A 52 14.37 46.47 13.14
CA LEU A 52 15.03 45.50 14.03
C LEU A 52 16.31 44.85 13.45
N LYS A 53 16.59 44.99 12.14
CA LYS A 53 17.84 44.51 11.53
C LYS A 53 19.02 45.48 11.64
N ILE A 54 18.79 46.73 12.06
CA ILE A 54 19.83 47.75 12.13
C ILE A 54 19.70 48.51 13.44
N SER A 55 20.13 47.90 14.54
CA SER A 55 20.87 48.63 15.58
C SER A 55 21.37 47.64 16.62
N ASN A 56 22.68 47.67 16.86
CA ASN A 56 23.23 47.37 18.17
C ASN A 56 22.48 48.25 19.17
N ILE A 57 21.52 47.67 19.89
CA ILE A 57 20.82 48.38 20.96
C ILE A 57 21.85 48.64 22.04
N GLN A 58 22.21 49.91 22.17
CA GLN A 58 23.02 50.39 23.27
C GLN A 58 22.38 49.95 24.59
N VAL A 59 23.20 49.35 25.45
CA VAL A 59 22.92 49.08 26.86
C VAL A 59 22.13 50.26 27.44
N ARG A 60 20.86 50.02 27.75
CA ARG A 60 19.86 51.01 28.19
C ARG A 60 20.28 51.56 29.56
N ASP A 61 21.00 52.68 29.54
CA ASP A 61 21.47 53.41 30.74
C ASP A 61 20.35 54.27 31.32
N ASP A 62 19.24 53.63 31.71
CA ASP A 62 18.17 54.33 32.42
C ASP A 62 18.47 54.30 33.92
N SER A 63 19.05 55.39 34.43
CA SER A 63 19.43 55.56 35.83
C SER A 63 18.28 55.24 36.81
N ARG A 64 17.02 55.40 36.39
CA ARG A 64 15.83 55.06 37.18
C ARG A 64 15.68 53.55 37.35
N TYR A 65 15.80 52.78 36.26
CA TYR A 65 15.67 51.32 36.27
C TYR A 65 16.74 50.66 37.15
N ARG A 66 17.99 51.13 37.05
CA ARG A 66 19.07 50.67 37.94
C ARG A 66 18.83 51.05 39.40
N SER A 67 18.22 52.20 39.68
CA SER A 67 17.91 52.63 41.05
C SER A 67 16.84 51.76 41.71
N GLU A 68 15.83 51.31 40.95
CA GLU A 68 14.77 50.41 41.43
C GLU A 68 15.34 49.03 41.76
N ILE A 69 16.14 48.44 40.85
CA ILE A 69 16.83 47.16 41.09
C ILE A 69 17.74 47.24 42.32
N THR A 70 18.47 48.36 42.47
CA THR A 70 19.37 48.55 43.62
C THR A 70 18.58 48.62 44.94
N THR A 71 17.42 49.29 44.95
CA THR A 71 16.55 49.40 46.12
C THR A 71 15.96 48.05 46.49
N ASP A 72 15.51 47.27 45.50
CA ASP A 72 14.97 45.93 45.73
C ASP A 72 16.04 44.96 46.26
N LEU A 73 17.27 45.05 45.75
CA LEU A 73 18.41 44.26 46.25
C LEU A 73 18.83 44.66 47.66
N GLU A 74 18.77 45.95 48.01
CA GLU A 74 18.99 46.44 49.38
C GLU A 74 17.92 45.87 50.34
N ASN A 75 16.65 45.88 49.94
CA ASN A 75 15.55 45.29 50.72
C ASN A 75 15.75 43.79 50.95
N LEU A 76 16.13 43.04 49.91
CA LEU A 76 16.44 41.61 50.02
C LEU A 76 17.67 41.35 50.93
N ALA A 77 18.70 42.19 50.86
CA ALA A 77 19.89 42.08 51.71
C ALA A 77 19.58 42.36 53.20
N VAL A 78 18.66 43.28 53.47
CA VAL A 78 18.14 43.57 54.82
C VAL A 78 17.29 42.40 55.33
N GLU A 79 16.41 41.85 54.49
CA GLU A 79 15.57 40.70 54.83
C GLU A 79 16.42 39.46 55.18
N LEU A 80 17.47 39.19 54.41
CA LEU A 80 18.45 38.13 54.68
C LEU A 80 19.19 38.35 56.01
N THR A 81 19.50 39.61 56.34
CA THR A 81 20.18 39.97 57.59
C THR A 81 19.26 39.79 58.80
N ASN A 82 18.02 40.27 58.72
CA ASN A 82 17.02 40.14 59.77
C ASN A 82 16.60 38.69 60.04
N SER A 83 16.58 37.87 58.99
CA SER A 83 16.18 36.46 59.05
C SER A 83 17.33 35.53 59.44
N HIS A 84 18.57 36.04 59.51
CA HIS A 84 19.80 35.26 59.72
C HIS A 84 19.96 34.08 58.75
N ILE A 85 19.57 34.27 57.48
CA ILE A 85 19.67 33.24 56.45
C ILE A 85 21.10 33.23 55.91
N SER A 86 21.77 32.08 56.03
CA SER A 86 23.14 31.88 55.55
C SER A 86 23.25 30.81 54.46
N HIS A 87 22.21 30.00 54.28
CA HIS A 87 22.13 28.94 53.29
C HIS A 87 21.30 29.35 52.07
N VAL A 88 21.68 28.85 50.89
CA VAL A 88 20.97 29.10 49.63
C VAL A 88 20.33 27.80 49.17
N ASP A 89 19.00 27.76 49.13
CA ASP A 89 18.27 26.65 48.52
C ASP A 89 18.24 26.79 46.99
N TYR A 90 19.24 26.18 46.36
CA TYR A 90 19.38 26.14 44.91
C TYR A 90 18.20 25.48 44.19
N SER A 91 17.53 24.50 44.82
CA SER A 91 16.40 23.80 44.23
C SER A 91 15.20 24.73 44.09
N ARG A 92 14.96 25.56 45.10
CA ARG A 92 13.87 26.53 45.09
C ARG A 92 14.08 27.65 44.07
N ILE A 93 15.33 28.10 43.92
CA ILE A 93 15.71 29.05 42.87
C ILE A 93 15.47 28.45 41.48
N SER A 94 15.87 27.19 41.26
CA SER A 94 15.64 26.49 40.00
C SER A 94 14.17 26.44 39.63
N GLN A 95 13.31 26.04 40.58
CA GLN A 95 11.87 25.99 40.37
C GLN A 95 11.31 27.36 39.99
N LEU A 96 11.65 28.41 40.74
CA LEU A 96 11.17 29.76 40.48
C LEU A 96 11.54 30.25 39.06
N VAL A 97 12.79 30.05 38.64
CA VAL A 97 13.25 30.47 37.31
C VAL A 97 12.57 29.68 36.21
N ILE A 98 12.42 28.36 36.38
CA ILE A 98 11.76 27.48 35.41
C ILE A 98 10.27 27.83 35.28
N ASP A 99 9.56 27.99 36.40
CA ASP A 99 8.13 28.32 36.43
C ASP A 99 7.88 29.70 35.79
N LEU A 100 8.77 30.67 36.02
CA LEU A 100 8.68 31.98 35.39
C LEU A 100 8.85 31.89 33.88
N LYS A 101 9.85 31.15 33.40
CA LYS A 101 10.09 30.95 31.96
C LYS A 101 9.02 30.10 31.28
N SER A 102 8.43 29.12 31.96
CA SER A 102 7.35 28.31 31.37
C SER A 102 6.07 29.11 31.23
N ASN A 103 5.78 30.02 32.16
CA ASN A 103 4.57 30.85 32.13
C ASN A 103 4.65 32.02 31.15
N SER A 104 5.84 32.57 30.90
CA SER A 104 6.07 33.66 29.93
C SER A 104 5.99 33.20 28.47
N LYS A 105 6.25 31.93 28.14
CA LYS A 105 6.15 31.37 26.78
C LYS A 105 4.76 31.47 26.11
N ASN A 106 3.71 31.86 26.84
CA ASN A 106 2.38 32.04 26.26
C ASN A 106 2.23 33.38 25.53
N ASP A 107 3.12 34.35 25.75
CA ASP A 107 3.11 35.67 25.11
C ASP A 107 4.54 35.99 24.59
N ASP A 108 4.73 35.92 23.27
CA ASP A 108 5.85 36.42 22.44
C ASP A 108 7.34 36.18 22.82
N GLU A 109 8.15 35.96 21.76
CA GLU A 109 9.58 35.61 21.78
C GLU A 109 10.51 36.70 22.38
N SER A 110 9.98 37.87 22.75
CA SER A 110 10.70 39.02 23.31
C SER A 110 11.10 38.90 24.78
N ASP A 111 10.53 37.96 25.52
CA ASP A 111 10.66 37.91 26.97
C ASP A 111 11.99 37.29 27.46
N ILE A 112 12.65 36.48 26.64
CA ILE A 112 13.84 35.71 27.06
C ILE A 112 15.08 36.61 27.16
N SER A 113 15.20 37.62 26.28
CA SER A 113 16.22 38.66 26.42
C SER A 113 15.98 39.50 27.68
N SER A 114 14.71 39.76 28.04
CA SER A 114 14.37 40.62 29.19
C SER A 114 14.87 40.07 30.53
N LEU A 115 14.74 38.77 30.80
CA LEU A 115 15.23 38.16 32.03
C LEU A 115 16.76 38.08 32.07
N SER A 116 17.40 37.81 30.93
CA SER A 116 18.87 37.79 30.84
C SER A 116 19.45 39.17 31.15
N ASP A 117 18.86 40.21 30.57
CA ASP A 117 19.27 41.60 30.78
C ASP A 117 19.00 42.07 32.22
N TYR A 118 17.87 41.66 32.82
CA TYR A 118 17.54 41.93 34.22
C TYR A 118 18.53 41.28 35.19
N ILE A 119 18.93 40.02 34.94
CA ILE A 119 19.92 39.33 35.76
C ILE A 119 21.28 40.02 35.66
N GLU A 120 21.69 40.45 34.47
CA GLU A 120 22.97 41.15 34.28
C GLU A 120 22.95 42.54 34.95
N ALA A 121 21.84 43.28 34.85
CA ALA A 121 21.64 44.52 35.58
C ALA A 121 21.69 44.30 37.11
N SER A 122 21.10 43.20 37.59
CA SER A 122 21.13 42.82 39.01
C SER A 122 22.55 42.50 39.50
N LYS A 123 23.37 41.82 38.68
CA LYS A 123 24.79 41.59 38.99
C LYS A 123 25.55 42.91 39.09
N GLN A 124 25.29 43.86 38.20
CA GLN A 124 25.95 45.16 38.23
C GLN A 124 25.52 46.00 39.44
N SER A 125 24.22 46.07 39.76
CA SER A 125 23.72 46.73 40.96
C SER A 125 24.27 46.10 42.25
N LEU A 126 24.44 44.77 42.29
CA LEU A 126 25.07 44.10 43.42
C LEU A 126 26.54 44.51 43.60
N ARG A 127 27.30 44.68 42.50
CA ARG A 127 28.69 45.19 42.57
C ARG A 127 28.74 46.59 43.16
N ASP A 128 27.80 47.44 42.76
CA ASP A 128 27.69 48.81 43.27
C ASP A 128 27.36 48.82 44.78
N LEU A 129 26.53 47.89 45.26
CA LEU A 129 26.24 47.69 46.68
C LEU A 129 27.46 47.21 47.48
N ILE A 130 28.22 46.26 46.94
CA ILE A 130 29.47 45.78 47.57
C ILE A 130 30.45 46.94 47.72
N HIS A 131 30.62 47.75 46.68
CA HIS A 131 31.53 48.90 46.71
C HIS A 131 31.09 49.97 47.73
N LYS A 132 29.76 50.22 47.86
CA LYS A 132 29.22 51.11 48.90
C LYS A 132 29.47 50.57 50.31
N PHE A 133 29.33 49.26 50.51
CA PHE A 133 29.59 48.60 51.78
C PHE A 133 31.06 48.70 52.18
N GLU A 134 31.99 48.49 51.24
CA GLU A 134 33.44 48.62 51.49
C GLU A 134 33.85 50.06 51.89
N GLN A 135 33.17 51.08 51.34
CA GLN A 135 33.46 52.49 51.66
C GLN A 135 32.84 52.98 52.98
N ASN A 136 31.64 52.51 53.35
CA ASN A 136 30.84 53.07 54.46
C ASN A 136 30.72 52.13 55.67
N ASN A 137 31.79 51.39 56.00
CA ASN A 137 31.95 50.30 56.98
C ASN A 137 31.21 50.37 58.36
N THR A 138 30.46 51.42 58.70
CA THR A 138 29.81 51.61 60.01
C THR A 138 28.31 51.89 59.99
N ASP A 139 27.63 52.07 58.84
CA ASP A 139 26.21 52.50 58.82
C ASP A 139 25.34 51.83 57.72
N CYS A 140 25.59 50.55 57.42
CA CYS A 140 24.76 49.77 56.51
C CYS A 140 23.75 48.89 57.27
N SER A 141 22.50 48.87 56.81
CA SER A 141 21.41 48.07 57.39
C SER A 141 21.52 46.56 57.14
N PHE A 142 22.53 46.11 56.40
CA PHE A 142 22.73 44.73 55.97
C PHE A 142 24.15 44.24 56.28
N SER A 143 24.30 42.92 56.48
CA SER A 143 25.57 42.28 56.86
C SER A 143 26.41 41.83 55.66
N ALA A 144 27.72 41.66 55.86
CA ALA A 144 28.59 41.06 54.84
C ALA A 144 28.15 39.63 54.44
N GLY A 145 27.55 38.88 55.39
CA GLY A 145 27.03 37.55 55.15
C GLY A 145 25.82 37.54 54.20
N SER A 146 24.92 38.52 54.31
CA SER A 146 23.75 38.60 53.42
C SER A 146 24.13 38.97 51.99
N LEU A 147 25.16 39.81 51.78
CA LEU A 147 25.70 40.10 50.45
C LEU A 147 26.28 38.84 49.77
N VAL A 148 26.99 37.99 50.52
CA VAL A 148 27.53 36.73 49.98
C VAL A 148 26.40 35.76 49.59
N VAL A 149 25.34 35.69 50.40
CA VAL A 149 24.15 34.88 50.11
C VAL A 149 23.41 35.41 48.88
N LEU A 150 23.21 36.72 48.79
CA LEU A 150 22.56 37.38 47.65
C LEU A 150 23.36 37.18 46.35
N HIS A 151 24.69 37.30 46.40
CA HIS A 151 25.57 36.98 45.27
C HIS A 151 25.36 35.55 44.78
N LYS A 152 25.35 34.57 45.69
CA LYS A 152 25.11 33.16 45.35
C LYS A 152 23.74 32.92 44.73
N ILE A 153 22.70 33.61 45.21
CA ILE A 153 21.34 33.52 44.65
C ILE A 153 21.33 34.02 43.21
N ILE A 154 21.87 35.22 42.95
CA ILE A 154 21.89 35.82 41.61
C ILE A 154 22.73 34.99 40.62
N GLU A 155 23.90 34.51 41.06
CA GLU A 155 24.74 33.62 40.23
C GLU A 155 24.01 32.32 39.87
N HIS A 156 23.34 31.69 40.85
CA HIS A 156 22.60 30.46 40.58
C HIS A 156 21.42 30.71 39.64
N THR A 157 20.70 31.83 39.80
CA THR A 157 19.63 32.26 38.89
C THR A 157 20.16 32.47 37.46
N SER A 158 21.32 33.10 37.30
CA SER A 158 22.00 33.25 36.01
C SER A 158 22.33 31.90 35.38
N LEU A 159 22.85 30.96 36.16
CA LEU A 159 23.18 29.62 35.70
C LEU A 159 21.93 28.86 35.22
N ILE A 160 20.84 28.87 36.00
CA ILE A 160 19.59 28.20 35.61
C ILE A 160 19.00 28.86 34.36
N ASN A 161 19.07 30.18 34.23
CA ASN A 161 18.60 30.91 33.06
C ASN A 161 19.27 30.41 31.76
N ILE A 162 20.60 30.23 31.80
CA ILE A 162 21.42 29.70 30.71
C ILE A 162 21.12 28.22 30.45
N GLN A 163 20.96 27.42 31.51
CA GLN A 163 20.62 25.99 31.37
C GLN A 163 19.25 25.82 30.72
N TYR A 164 18.27 26.63 31.09
CA TYR A 164 16.94 26.59 30.49
C TYR A 164 16.99 26.91 29.00
N SER A 165 17.65 28.01 28.61
CA SER A 165 17.72 28.40 27.19
C SER A 165 18.47 27.34 26.36
N ASN A 166 19.57 26.78 26.88
CA ASN A 166 20.38 25.86 26.10
C ASN A 166 19.78 24.45 26.01
N LEU A 167 19.20 23.94 27.10
CA LEU A 167 18.76 22.54 27.17
C LEU A 167 17.28 22.39 26.83
N TYR A 168 16.41 23.19 27.46
CA TYR A 168 14.97 23.00 27.32
C TYR A 168 14.45 23.47 25.96
N GLU A 169 14.98 24.56 25.41
CA GLU A 169 14.59 25.01 24.06
C GLU A 169 15.10 24.05 22.97
N SER A 170 16.34 23.57 23.10
CA SER A 170 16.89 22.58 22.18
C SER A 170 16.05 21.29 22.20
N GLN A 171 15.70 20.81 23.40
CA GLN A 171 14.86 19.62 23.54
C GLN A 171 13.44 19.85 23.01
N GLU A 172 12.84 21.01 23.25
CA GLU A 172 11.49 21.31 22.75
C GLU A 172 11.45 21.37 21.21
N ARG A 173 12.48 21.98 20.60
CA ARG A 173 12.62 22.03 19.13
C ARG A 173 12.79 20.63 18.55
N GLU A 174 13.71 19.84 19.11
CA GLU A 174 13.94 18.47 18.68
C GLU A 174 12.67 17.61 18.84
N LEU A 175 11.91 17.81 19.94
CA LEU A 175 10.67 17.09 20.17
C LEU A 175 9.57 17.49 19.17
N LYS A 176 9.47 18.78 18.80
CA LYS A 176 8.56 19.24 17.73
C LYS A 176 8.94 18.63 16.38
N GLU A 177 10.22 18.68 16.02
CA GLU A 177 10.71 18.08 14.77
C GLU A 177 10.46 16.57 14.72
N LEU A 178 10.67 15.86 15.83
CA LEU A 178 10.37 14.43 15.94
C LEU A 178 8.86 14.15 15.80
N LEU A 179 8.00 14.97 16.40
CA LEU A 179 6.54 14.82 16.26
C LEU A 179 6.09 15.02 14.81
N GLU A 180 6.63 16.02 14.11
CA GLU A 180 6.34 16.26 12.68
C GLU A 180 6.84 15.09 11.80
N GLN A 181 8.02 14.55 12.11
CA GLN A 181 8.56 13.36 11.43
C GLN A 181 7.69 12.11 11.67
N ILE A 182 7.18 11.93 12.89
CA ILE A 182 6.28 10.81 13.21
C ILE A 182 4.94 10.97 12.47
N GLU A 183 4.39 12.18 12.39
CA GLU A 183 3.13 12.44 11.70
C GLU A 183 3.27 12.20 10.18
N SER A 184 4.34 12.72 9.57
CA SER A 184 4.63 12.48 8.15
C SER A 184 4.86 10.99 7.85
N ALA A 185 5.64 10.29 8.69
CA ALA A 185 5.84 8.84 8.55
C ALA A 185 4.53 8.05 8.67
N LYS A 186 3.61 8.46 9.56
CA LYS A 186 2.28 7.86 9.70
C LYS A 186 1.43 8.07 8.45
N ILE A 187 1.45 9.26 7.86
CA ILE A 187 0.75 9.56 6.61
C ILE A 187 1.28 8.68 5.48
N ASP A 188 2.60 8.56 5.34
CA ASP A 188 3.22 7.76 4.29
C ASP A 188 2.97 6.26 4.47
N LEU A 189 3.01 5.74 5.70
CA LEU A 189 2.59 4.36 6.00
C LEU A 189 1.14 4.11 5.59
N SER A 190 0.23 5.07 5.83
CA SER A 190 -1.17 4.93 5.44
C SER A 190 -1.35 4.87 3.91
N LYS A 191 -0.55 5.64 3.15
CA LYS A 191 -0.54 5.59 1.68
C LYS A 191 0.00 4.26 1.18
N ILE A 192 1.14 3.80 1.71
CA ILE A 192 1.74 2.51 1.36
C ILE A 192 0.75 1.37 1.62
N THR A 193 0.03 1.41 2.74
CA THR A 193 -0.96 0.39 3.09
C THR A 193 -2.12 0.36 2.08
N LYS A 194 -2.65 1.52 1.68
CA LYS A 194 -3.71 1.62 0.67
C LYS A 194 -3.26 1.16 -0.71
N ASP A 195 -2.04 1.53 -1.12
CA ASP A 195 -1.46 1.10 -2.39
C ASP A 195 -1.21 -0.41 -2.41
N PHE A 196 -0.75 -0.97 -1.29
CA PHE A 196 -0.57 -2.41 -1.14
C PHE A 196 -1.91 -3.17 -1.23
N GLU A 197 -2.95 -2.68 -0.55
CA GLU A 197 -4.29 -3.29 -0.62
C GLU A 197 -4.85 -3.28 -2.05
N THR A 198 -4.69 -2.16 -2.76
CA THR A 198 -5.11 -2.02 -4.16
C THR A 198 -4.34 -3.00 -5.06
N LYS A 199 -3.01 -3.04 -4.95
CA LYS A 199 -2.19 -3.98 -5.72
C LYS A 199 -2.50 -5.45 -5.40
N SER A 200 -2.82 -5.76 -4.15
CA SER A 200 -3.21 -7.11 -3.74
C SER A 200 -4.53 -7.54 -4.40
N LYS A 201 -5.54 -6.65 -4.45
CA LYS A 201 -6.81 -6.91 -5.12
C LYS A 201 -6.63 -7.08 -6.64
N ASP A 202 -5.80 -6.25 -7.25
CA ASP A 202 -5.45 -6.38 -8.67
C ASP A 202 -4.74 -7.69 -8.97
N PHE A 203 -3.81 -8.10 -8.10
CA PHE A 203 -3.10 -9.37 -8.23
C PHE A 203 -4.05 -10.57 -8.10
N GLU A 204 -4.95 -10.55 -7.11
CA GLU A 204 -5.96 -11.60 -6.93
C GLU A 204 -6.87 -11.72 -8.17
N THR A 205 -7.31 -10.59 -8.72
CA THR A 205 -8.14 -10.55 -9.92
C THR A 205 -7.41 -11.11 -11.14
N LYS A 206 -6.15 -10.70 -11.35
CA LYS A 206 -5.30 -11.25 -12.42
C LYS A 206 -5.01 -12.73 -12.25
N SER A 207 -4.83 -13.19 -11.01
CA SER A 207 -4.62 -14.61 -10.71
C SER A 207 -5.86 -15.44 -11.07
N LYS A 208 -7.06 -14.95 -10.76
CA LYS A 208 -8.32 -15.61 -11.14
C LYS A 208 -8.50 -15.66 -12.67
N ASP A 209 -8.28 -14.54 -13.35
CA ASP A 209 -8.32 -14.49 -14.83
C ASP A 209 -7.30 -15.44 -15.47
N PHE A 210 -6.10 -15.53 -14.90
CA PHE A 210 -5.07 -16.48 -15.35
C PHE A 210 -5.49 -17.94 -15.12
N GLU A 211 -6.08 -18.26 -13.96
CA GLU A 211 -6.58 -19.60 -13.66
C GLU A 211 -7.71 -20.02 -14.62
N GLU A 212 -8.64 -19.12 -14.91
CA GLU A 212 -9.71 -19.35 -15.89
C GLU A 212 -9.16 -19.58 -17.29
N LYS A 213 -8.22 -18.73 -17.74
CA LYS A 213 -7.54 -18.90 -19.02
C LYS A 213 -6.77 -20.22 -19.09
N PHE A 214 -6.05 -20.59 -18.03
CA PHE A 214 -5.32 -21.85 -17.96
C PHE A 214 -6.25 -23.06 -18.04
N LYS A 215 -7.39 -23.02 -17.33
CA LYS A 215 -8.43 -24.05 -17.42
C LYS A 215 -9.01 -24.14 -18.84
N SER A 216 -9.28 -23.00 -19.49
CA SER A 216 -9.74 -22.97 -20.89
C SER A 216 -8.72 -23.58 -21.84
N LEU A 217 -7.44 -23.19 -21.71
CA LEU A 217 -6.35 -23.72 -22.53
C LEU A 217 -6.20 -25.24 -22.36
N ASN A 218 -6.32 -25.76 -21.15
CA ASN A 218 -6.27 -27.21 -20.92
C ASN A 218 -7.41 -27.95 -21.64
N VAL A 219 -8.63 -27.39 -21.64
CA VAL A 219 -9.76 -27.96 -22.38
C VAL A 219 -9.48 -27.92 -23.90
N GLU A 220 -8.90 -26.84 -24.40
CA GLU A 220 -8.52 -26.73 -25.82
C GLU A 220 -7.42 -27.72 -26.21
N ILE A 221 -6.39 -27.89 -25.38
CA ILE A 221 -5.32 -28.88 -25.61
C ILE A 221 -5.89 -30.30 -25.65
N ILE A 222 -6.77 -30.65 -24.70
CA ILE A 222 -7.46 -31.96 -24.67
C ILE A 222 -8.31 -32.14 -25.95
N SER A 223 -8.99 -31.08 -26.40
CA SER A 223 -9.75 -31.07 -27.66
C SER A 223 -8.88 -31.43 -28.85
N VAL A 224 -7.78 -30.70 -29.01
CA VAL A 224 -6.86 -30.85 -30.14
C VAL A 224 -6.24 -32.25 -30.12
N LEU A 225 -5.81 -32.74 -28.95
CA LEU A 225 -5.28 -34.10 -28.78
C LEU A 225 -6.32 -35.17 -29.17
N GLY A 226 -7.58 -35.01 -28.76
CA GLY A 226 -8.66 -35.93 -29.10
C GLY A 226 -8.99 -35.98 -30.60
N ILE A 227 -8.97 -34.83 -31.28
CA ILE A 227 -9.13 -34.74 -32.74
C ILE A 227 -7.95 -35.43 -33.44
N PHE A 228 -6.72 -35.13 -33.04
CA PHE A 228 -5.53 -35.76 -33.63
C PHE A 228 -5.52 -37.28 -33.43
N ALA A 229 -5.85 -37.77 -32.22
CA ALA A 229 -5.95 -39.20 -31.96
C ALA A 229 -7.01 -39.88 -32.86
N SER A 230 -8.16 -39.25 -33.04
CA SER A 230 -9.23 -39.75 -33.92
C SER A 230 -8.79 -39.84 -35.38
N ILE A 231 -8.07 -38.82 -35.89
CA ILE A 231 -7.51 -38.82 -37.24
C ILE A 231 -6.47 -39.94 -37.40
N ILE A 232 -5.56 -40.09 -36.44
CA ILE A 232 -4.52 -41.12 -36.43
C ILE A 232 -5.16 -42.53 -36.47
N PHE A 233 -6.17 -42.79 -35.64
CA PHE A 233 -6.90 -44.06 -35.65
C PHE A 233 -7.63 -44.32 -36.97
N ALA A 234 -8.25 -43.29 -37.56
CA ALA A 234 -8.91 -43.40 -38.85
C ALA A 234 -7.91 -43.73 -39.98
N VAL A 235 -6.77 -43.02 -40.02
CA VAL A 235 -5.75 -43.20 -41.05
C VAL A 235 -5.05 -44.54 -40.90
N PHE A 236 -4.51 -44.89 -39.73
CA PHE A 236 -3.83 -46.16 -39.54
C PHE A 236 -4.80 -47.35 -39.59
N GLY A 237 -6.01 -47.18 -39.05
CA GLY A 237 -7.07 -48.19 -39.17
C GLY A 237 -7.48 -48.42 -40.62
N GLY A 238 -7.67 -47.35 -41.40
CA GLY A 238 -8.01 -47.43 -42.82
C GLY A 238 -6.89 -48.03 -43.68
N VAL A 239 -5.65 -47.57 -43.51
CA VAL A 239 -4.47 -48.08 -44.25
C VAL A 239 -4.22 -49.56 -43.93
N SER A 240 -4.34 -49.97 -42.67
CA SER A 240 -4.20 -51.38 -42.28
C SER A 240 -5.25 -52.28 -42.97
N GLN A 241 -6.48 -51.79 -43.14
CA GLN A 241 -7.53 -52.55 -43.82
C GLN A 241 -7.33 -52.63 -45.33
N LEU A 242 -6.86 -51.54 -45.95
CA LEU A 242 -6.47 -51.54 -47.36
C LEU A 242 -5.31 -52.49 -47.64
N GLY A 243 -4.31 -52.55 -46.75
CA GLY A 243 -3.21 -53.50 -46.85
C GLY A 243 -3.66 -54.96 -46.75
N ALA A 244 -4.56 -55.27 -45.80
CA ALA A 244 -5.12 -56.61 -45.64
C ALA A 244 -5.96 -57.06 -46.85
N LEU A 245 -6.66 -56.12 -47.50
CA LEU A 245 -7.39 -56.35 -48.74
C LEU A 245 -6.46 -56.55 -49.92
N GLY A 246 -5.47 -55.66 -50.08
CA GLY A 246 -4.48 -55.69 -51.16
C GLY A 246 -3.77 -57.03 -51.28
N GLY A 247 -3.41 -57.64 -50.15
CA GLY A 247 -2.73 -58.94 -50.11
C GLY A 247 -3.59 -60.16 -50.49
N LYS A 248 -4.93 -60.03 -50.59
CA LYS A 248 -5.87 -61.15 -50.84
C LYS A 248 -6.71 -61.01 -52.12
N LEU A 249 -6.41 -59.98 -52.94
CA LEU A 249 -7.13 -59.66 -54.17
C LEU A 249 -7.01 -60.74 -55.25
N THR A 250 -5.91 -61.49 -55.30
CA THR A 250 -5.62 -62.44 -56.39
C THR A 250 -6.37 -63.78 -56.26
N THR A 251 -6.95 -64.09 -55.10
CA THR A 251 -7.53 -65.42 -54.80
C THR A 251 -9.00 -65.40 -54.38
N THR A 252 -9.65 -64.22 -54.34
CA THR A 252 -10.96 -64.05 -53.69
C THR A 252 -11.99 -63.47 -54.66
N SER A 253 -13.23 -64.00 -54.65
CA SER A 253 -14.32 -63.44 -55.44
C SER A 253 -14.68 -62.02 -54.99
N VAL A 254 -14.96 -61.15 -55.96
CA VAL A 254 -15.29 -59.72 -55.77
C VAL A 254 -16.39 -59.52 -54.71
N SER A 255 -17.40 -60.39 -54.67
CA SER A 255 -18.49 -60.32 -53.68
C SER A 255 -18.03 -60.47 -52.22
N LYS A 256 -17.03 -61.33 -51.95
CA LYS A 256 -16.47 -61.50 -50.60
C LYS A 256 -15.65 -60.29 -50.16
N ILE A 257 -15.00 -59.61 -51.11
CA ILE A 257 -14.26 -58.36 -50.87
C ILE A 257 -15.24 -57.25 -50.49
N PHE A 258 -16.36 -57.10 -51.21
CA PHE A 258 -17.40 -56.11 -50.87
C PHE A 258 -17.99 -56.32 -49.47
N ILE A 259 -18.24 -57.57 -49.07
CA ILE A 259 -18.72 -57.89 -47.71
C ILE A 259 -17.68 -57.48 -46.65
N PHE A 260 -16.40 -57.80 -46.87
CA PHE A 260 -15.33 -57.43 -45.94
C PHE A 260 -15.15 -55.90 -45.85
N VAL A 261 -15.10 -55.20 -46.98
CA VAL A 261 -14.98 -53.74 -47.04
C VAL A 261 -16.15 -53.05 -46.33
N GLY A 262 -17.40 -53.46 -46.63
CA GLY A 262 -18.59 -52.84 -46.03
C GLY A 262 -18.72 -53.08 -44.53
N ALA A 263 -18.39 -54.29 -44.06
CA ALA A 263 -18.38 -54.60 -42.63
C ALA A 263 -17.26 -53.84 -41.89
N SER A 264 -16.08 -53.76 -42.51
CA SER A 264 -14.90 -53.12 -41.94
C SER A 264 -15.01 -51.59 -41.92
N SER A 265 -15.59 -50.99 -42.97
CA SER A 265 -15.87 -49.56 -43.03
C SER A 265 -16.90 -49.14 -41.99
N PHE A 266 -17.96 -49.95 -41.79
CA PHE A 266 -18.95 -49.70 -40.75
C PHE A 266 -18.31 -49.63 -39.35
N VAL A 267 -17.45 -50.59 -39.01
CA VAL A 267 -16.74 -50.61 -37.72
C VAL A 267 -15.81 -49.40 -37.58
N LEU A 268 -15.03 -49.06 -38.62
CA LEU A 268 -14.15 -47.88 -38.57
C LEU A 268 -14.93 -46.59 -38.36
N PHE A 269 -15.99 -46.35 -39.13
CA PHE A 269 -16.78 -45.13 -38.99
C PHE A 269 -17.45 -45.04 -37.61
N SER A 270 -17.90 -46.15 -37.03
CA SER A 270 -18.45 -46.18 -35.67
C SER A 270 -17.41 -45.85 -34.60
N VAL A 271 -16.19 -46.41 -34.70
CA VAL A 271 -15.11 -46.13 -33.73
C VAL A 271 -14.65 -44.67 -33.83
N VAL A 272 -14.47 -44.15 -35.04
CA VAL A 272 -14.11 -42.75 -35.28
C VAL A 272 -15.19 -41.80 -34.76
N PHE A 273 -16.47 -42.10 -35.02
CA PHE A 273 -17.58 -41.31 -34.49
C PHE A 273 -17.63 -41.34 -32.96
N MET A 274 -17.36 -42.50 -32.34
CA MET A 274 -17.30 -42.62 -30.88
C MET A 274 -16.16 -41.79 -30.29
N ALA A 275 -14.98 -41.77 -30.93
CA ALA A 275 -13.83 -40.97 -30.52
C ALA A 275 -14.10 -39.46 -30.64
N PHE A 276 -14.71 -39.00 -31.74
CA PHE A 276 -15.16 -37.62 -31.87
C PHE A 276 -16.24 -37.27 -30.84
N ALA A 277 -17.22 -38.16 -30.61
CA ALA A 277 -18.28 -37.97 -29.63
C ALA A 277 -17.75 -37.87 -28.19
N ALA A 278 -16.73 -38.66 -27.85
CA ALA A 278 -16.03 -38.56 -26.58
C ALA A 278 -15.27 -37.23 -26.46
N THR A 279 -14.52 -36.84 -27.49
CA THR A 279 -13.79 -35.56 -27.54
C THR A 279 -14.72 -34.36 -27.40
N ALA A 280 -15.87 -34.40 -28.07
CA ALA A 280 -16.88 -33.35 -27.98
C ALA A 280 -17.49 -33.22 -26.58
N ARG A 281 -17.78 -34.34 -25.92
CA ARG A 281 -18.26 -34.33 -24.53
C ARG A 281 -17.21 -33.79 -23.55
N LEU A 282 -15.94 -34.13 -23.74
CA LEU A 282 -14.84 -33.64 -22.89
C LEU A 282 -14.55 -32.15 -23.08
N THR A 283 -14.87 -31.60 -24.25
CA THR A 283 -14.62 -30.21 -24.60
C THR A 283 -15.82 -29.29 -24.38
N GLY A 284 -16.94 -29.86 -23.92
CA GLY A 284 -18.20 -29.14 -23.74
C GLY A 284 -18.82 -28.62 -25.05
N ARG A 285 -18.30 -29.04 -26.20
CA ARG A 285 -18.80 -28.63 -27.53
C ARG A 285 -19.73 -29.71 -28.07
N GLU A 286 -20.88 -29.32 -28.59
CA GLU A 286 -21.81 -30.30 -29.18
C GLU A 286 -21.48 -30.59 -30.65
N LEU A 287 -21.37 -31.87 -31.02
CA LEU A 287 -21.25 -32.31 -32.43
C LEU A 287 -22.56 -32.24 -33.22
N ARG A 288 -23.61 -31.63 -32.66
CA ARG A 288 -24.93 -31.65 -33.28
C ARG A 288 -24.99 -30.56 -34.34
N SER A 289 -25.37 -30.94 -35.56
CA SER A 289 -25.57 -29.97 -36.66
C SER A 289 -26.86 -29.16 -36.51
N CYS A 290 -27.79 -29.59 -35.65
CA CYS A 290 -29.02 -28.86 -35.36
C CYS A 290 -28.71 -27.73 -34.37
N GLY A 291 -28.80 -26.47 -34.82
CA GLY A 291 -28.64 -25.25 -34.00
C GLY A 291 -29.75 -25.03 -32.95
N CYS A 292 -30.33 -26.10 -32.41
CA CYS A 292 -31.43 -26.11 -31.44
C CYS A 292 -31.12 -25.44 -30.11
N LEU A 293 -29.85 -25.41 -29.69
CA LEU A 293 -29.46 -24.94 -28.36
C LEU A 293 -29.63 -23.44 -28.19
N GLU A 294 -29.51 -22.68 -29.28
CA GLU A 294 -29.62 -21.21 -29.25
C GLU A 294 -31.09 -20.73 -29.26
N LYS A 295 -32.03 -21.57 -29.69
CA LYS A 295 -33.45 -21.19 -29.86
C LYS A 295 -34.41 -21.66 -28.78
N ASN A 296 -34.09 -22.70 -28.01
CA ASN A 296 -35.08 -23.39 -27.15
C ASN A 296 -34.63 -23.65 -25.70
N ASN A 297 -33.78 -22.82 -25.09
CA ASN A 297 -33.53 -22.80 -23.63
C ASN A 297 -33.43 -24.19 -22.95
N GLY A 298 -32.67 -25.12 -23.53
CA GLY A 298 -32.37 -26.41 -22.91
C GLY A 298 -33.44 -27.50 -23.00
N GLU A 299 -34.51 -27.34 -23.78
CA GLU A 299 -35.42 -28.48 -24.05
C GLU A 299 -34.85 -29.49 -25.06
N LYS A 300 -35.21 -30.76 -24.88
CA LYS A 300 -34.75 -31.90 -25.69
C LYS A 300 -35.09 -31.66 -27.17
N CYS A 301 -34.09 -31.29 -27.96
CA CYS A 301 -34.20 -31.13 -29.41
C CYS A 301 -34.84 -32.39 -30.05
N GLN A 302 -36.04 -32.26 -30.61
CA GLN A 302 -36.88 -33.36 -31.14
C GLN A 302 -36.47 -33.83 -32.54
N HIS A 303 -35.34 -33.37 -33.08
CA HIS A 303 -34.86 -33.77 -34.40
C HIS A 303 -34.45 -35.24 -34.43
N LYS A 304 -34.77 -35.93 -35.53
CA LYS A 304 -34.39 -37.32 -35.76
C LYS A 304 -32.86 -37.44 -35.87
N ILE A 305 -32.31 -38.62 -35.56
CA ILE A 305 -30.85 -38.90 -35.58
C ILE A 305 -30.20 -38.48 -36.91
N TYR A 306 -30.93 -38.55 -38.01
CA TYR A 306 -30.51 -38.13 -39.35
C TYR A 306 -30.16 -36.64 -39.47
N GLU A 307 -30.89 -35.75 -38.80
CA GLU A 307 -30.66 -34.30 -38.81
C GLU A 307 -29.61 -33.89 -37.78
N ARG A 308 -29.42 -34.72 -36.75
CA ARG A 308 -28.50 -34.47 -35.65
C ARG A 308 -27.04 -34.80 -36.02
N TYR A 309 -26.82 -35.87 -36.78
CA TYR A 309 -25.50 -36.33 -37.22
C TYR A 309 -25.49 -36.72 -38.71
N PRO A 310 -25.72 -35.77 -39.64
CA PRO A 310 -25.93 -36.07 -41.06
C PRO A 310 -24.74 -36.79 -41.71
N ILE A 311 -23.50 -36.44 -41.32
CA ILE A 311 -22.29 -37.06 -41.88
C ILE A 311 -22.17 -38.53 -41.45
N TYR A 312 -22.43 -38.83 -40.17
CA TYR A 312 -22.36 -40.20 -39.66
C TYR A 312 -23.46 -41.07 -40.29
N THR A 313 -24.70 -40.58 -40.35
CA THR A 313 -25.81 -41.34 -40.95
C THR A 313 -25.59 -41.63 -42.42
N ILE A 314 -25.09 -40.66 -43.20
CA ILE A 314 -24.70 -40.89 -44.60
C ILE A 314 -23.60 -41.96 -44.71
N SER A 315 -22.55 -41.91 -43.87
CA SER A 315 -21.45 -42.88 -43.90
C SER A 315 -21.89 -44.32 -43.57
N VAL A 316 -22.82 -44.47 -42.63
CA VAL A 316 -23.41 -45.77 -42.26
C VAL A 316 -24.31 -46.31 -43.36
N ILE A 317 -25.13 -45.44 -43.97
CA ILE A 317 -26.00 -45.83 -45.09
C ILE A 317 -25.15 -46.32 -46.28
N ILE A 318 -24.08 -45.61 -46.63
CA ILE A 318 -23.16 -46.01 -47.70
C ILE A 318 -22.50 -47.36 -47.37
N SER A 319 -22.03 -47.56 -46.13
CA SER A 319 -21.42 -48.82 -45.71
C SER A 319 -22.41 -50.00 -45.78
N LEU A 320 -23.67 -49.77 -45.39
CA LEU A 320 -24.74 -50.76 -45.50
C LEU A 320 -25.07 -51.10 -46.96
N ILE A 321 -25.09 -50.11 -47.85
CA ILE A 321 -25.32 -50.32 -49.29
C ILE A 321 -24.22 -51.23 -49.87
N ILE A 322 -22.96 -50.94 -49.57
CA ILE A 322 -21.80 -51.74 -50.02
C ILE A 322 -21.90 -53.18 -49.52
N LEU A 323 -22.32 -53.38 -48.27
CA LEU A 323 -22.52 -54.70 -47.67
C LEU A 323 -23.66 -55.47 -48.36
N ILE A 324 -24.80 -54.82 -48.59
CA ILE A 324 -25.96 -55.44 -49.27
C ILE A 324 -25.60 -55.87 -50.69
N LEU A 325 -24.87 -55.02 -51.45
CA LEU A 325 -24.38 -55.36 -52.78
C LEU A 325 -23.43 -56.58 -52.76
N GLY A 326 -22.55 -56.66 -51.76
CA GLY A 326 -21.69 -57.82 -51.55
C GLY A 326 -22.46 -59.12 -51.28
N VAL A 327 -23.49 -59.07 -50.42
CA VAL A 327 -24.33 -60.23 -50.08
C VAL A 327 -25.18 -60.68 -51.28
N LEU A 328 -25.76 -59.74 -52.03
CA LEU A 328 -26.55 -60.05 -53.24
C LEU A 328 -25.67 -60.63 -54.36
N GLY A 329 -24.45 -60.10 -54.53
CA GLY A 329 -23.44 -60.63 -55.45
C GLY A 329 -23.06 -62.08 -55.12
N ASN A 330 -22.91 -62.40 -53.83
CA ASN A 330 -22.58 -63.75 -53.39
C ASN A 330 -23.71 -64.76 -53.62
N ARG A 331 -24.97 -64.30 -53.73
CA ARG A 331 -26.14 -65.14 -54.09
C ARG A 331 -26.35 -65.33 -55.60
N GLY A 332 -25.45 -64.81 -56.44
CA GLY A 332 -25.47 -65.04 -57.89
C GLY A 332 -26.52 -64.24 -58.68
N VAL A 333 -27.09 -63.19 -58.09
CA VAL A 333 -28.17 -62.40 -58.71
C VAL A 333 -27.63 -61.20 -59.50
N TYR A 334 -26.81 -61.47 -60.53
CA TYR A 334 -26.17 -60.44 -61.36
C TYR A 334 -27.13 -59.43 -62.05
N PRO A 335 -28.32 -59.81 -62.58
CA PRO A 335 -29.20 -58.84 -63.25
C PRO A 335 -29.98 -57.93 -62.30
N VAL A 336 -30.23 -58.35 -61.05
CA VAL A 336 -30.93 -57.53 -60.04
C VAL A 336 -29.99 -56.50 -59.41
N ILE A 337 -28.70 -56.82 -59.30
CA ILE A 337 -27.66 -55.88 -58.81
C ILE A 337 -27.56 -54.66 -59.74
N LEU A 338 -27.59 -54.84 -61.06
CA LEU A 338 -27.52 -53.73 -62.02
C LEU A 338 -28.76 -52.82 -61.92
N ASN A 339 -29.94 -53.43 -61.77
CA ASN A 339 -31.22 -52.72 -61.67
C ASN A 339 -31.34 -51.95 -60.34
N ILE A 340 -30.90 -52.53 -59.22
CA ILE A 340 -30.87 -51.86 -57.90
C ILE A 340 -29.82 -50.74 -57.87
N LEU A 341 -28.65 -50.95 -58.49
CA LEU A 341 -27.63 -49.91 -58.62
C LEU A 341 -28.17 -48.70 -59.40
N GLN A 342 -28.88 -48.93 -60.52
CA GLN A 342 -29.56 -47.88 -61.29
C GLN A 342 -30.68 -47.20 -60.50
N LEU A 343 -31.47 -47.96 -59.72
CA LEU A 343 -32.56 -47.41 -58.89
C LEU A 343 -32.05 -46.55 -57.73
N MET A 344 -30.95 -46.95 -57.08
CA MET A 344 -30.31 -46.14 -56.04
C MET A 344 -29.66 -44.89 -56.61
N PHE A 345 -29.04 -44.95 -57.80
CA PHE A 345 -28.48 -43.77 -58.45
C PHE A 345 -29.56 -42.76 -58.89
N ASN A 346 -30.74 -43.24 -59.28
CA ASN A 346 -31.84 -42.38 -59.73
C ASN A 346 -32.64 -41.73 -58.59
N ASN A 347 -32.67 -42.31 -57.40
CA ASN A 347 -33.47 -41.80 -56.26
C ASN A 347 -32.67 -40.99 -55.21
N LEU A 348 -31.39 -40.69 -55.48
CA LEU A 348 -30.60 -39.83 -54.58
C LEU A 348 -31.02 -38.35 -54.71
N PRO A 349 -31.42 -37.67 -53.62
CA PRO A 349 -31.60 -36.22 -53.64
C PRO A 349 -30.23 -35.56 -53.90
N ASN A 350 -30.17 -34.60 -54.83
CA ASN A 350 -28.93 -33.95 -55.34
C ASN A 350 -28.06 -34.77 -56.32
N ARG A 351 -28.68 -35.39 -57.34
CA ARG A 351 -28.01 -36.04 -58.49
C ARG A 351 -26.91 -35.18 -59.16
N GLU A 352 -27.16 -33.88 -59.32
CA GLU A 352 -26.23 -32.91 -59.94
C GLU A 352 -24.93 -32.74 -59.14
N ILE A 353 -25.02 -32.74 -57.80
CA ILE A 353 -23.87 -32.50 -56.91
C ILE A 353 -23.00 -33.76 -56.86
N ILE A 354 -23.62 -34.94 -56.80
CA ILE A 354 -22.89 -36.21 -56.79
C ILE A 354 -22.17 -36.44 -58.12
N TRP A 355 -22.80 -36.12 -59.26
CA TRP A 355 -22.15 -36.19 -60.58
C TRP A 355 -20.99 -35.21 -60.70
N LYS A 356 -21.11 -33.99 -60.16
CA LYS A 356 -19.99 -33.03 -60.08
C LYS A 356 -18.86 -33.54 -59.20
N ILE A 357 -19.16 -34.13 -58.05
CA ILE A 357 -18.13 -34.66 -57.14
C ILE A 357 -17.43 -35.87 -57.78
N LEU A 358 -18.16 -36.77 -58.44
CA LEU A 358 -17.60 -37.92 -59.15
C LEU A 358 -16.78 -37.51 -60.38
N SER A 359 -17.20 -36.50 -61.13
CA SER A 359 -16.42 -35.99 -62.28
C SER A 359 -15.14 -35.30 -61.82
N ILE A 360 -15.17 -34.56 -60.71
CA ILE A 360 -13.99 -33.94 -60.09
C ILE A 360 -13.05 -35.02 -59.53
N TRP A 361 -13.58 -36.07 -58.90
CA TRP A 361 -12.79 -37.21 -58.42
C TRP A 361 -12.13 -37.98 -59.57
N PHE A 362 -12.86 -38.20 -60.68
CA PHE A 362 -12.35 -38.87 -61.86
C PHE A 362 -11.26 -38.03 -62.58
N GLN A 363 -11.47 -36.71 -62.70
CA GLN A 363 -10.44 -35.79 -63.23
C GLN A 363 -9.19 -35.68 -62.34
N MET A 364 -9.34 -35.81 -61.01
CA MET A 364 -8.18 -35.86 -60.11
C MET A 364 -7.39 -37.16 -60.25
N ILE A 365 -8.06 -38.31 -60.41
CA ILE A 365 -7.39 -39.60 -60.64
C ILE A 365 -6.63 -39.60 -61.97
N GLU A 366 -7.20 -39.01 -63.02
CA GLU A 366 -6.56 -38.89 -64.32
C GLU A 366 -5.34 -37.95 -64.29
N LYS A 367 -5.37 -36.90 -63.45
CA LYS A 367 -4.20 -36.02 -63.23
C LYS A 367 -3.12 -36.61 -62.33
N PHE A 368 -3.46 -37.51 -61.41
CA PHE A 368 -2.48 -38.19 -60.54
C PHE A 368 -1.93 -39.50 -61.11
N GLY A 369 -2.47 -39.99 -62.24
CA GLY A 369 -2.06 -41.20 -62.94
C GLY A 369 -1.00 -41.02 -64.04
N MET A 370 -0.35 -39.86 -64.13
CA MET A 370 0.89 -39.69 -64.92
C MET A 370 2.06 -39.34 -63.98
N LEU A 371 2.60 -40.37 -63.36
CA LEU A 371 4.01 -40.53 -63.01
C LEU A 371 4.33 -42.01 -62.81
#